data_AF-A0A1C6V992-F1
#
_entry.id   AF-A0A1C6V992-F1
#
_cell.length_a   1.000
_cell.length_b   1.000
_cell.length_c   1.000
_cell.angle_alpha   90.00
_cell.angle_beta   90.00
_cell.angle_gamma   90.00
#
_symmetry.space_group_name_H-M   'P 1'
#
loop_
_entity.id
_entity.type
_entity.pdbx_description
1 polymer ?
#
loop_
_entity_poly.entity_id
_entity_poly.type
_entity_poly.pdbx_seq_one_letter_code
_entity_poly.pdbx_strand_id
1 'polypeptide(L)'
;MSAGQVLARLAAAAQKLDEAKAKTVAAVQDVEEARNLTAGALEGIGGAQLIGIIDACRQALGQAAQAADPAKQHVQETMTRVQALGS
;
A
#
# COMPACT_ATOMS: atom_id res chain seq x y z
N MET A 1 24.95 -17.51 -4.99
CA MET A 1 24.25 -16.81 -3.90
C MET A 1 24.02 -17.81 -2.78
N SER A 2 24.38 -17.48 -1.54
CA SER A 2 24.11 -18.38 -0.40
C SER A 2 22.66 -18.29 0.07
N ALA A 3 22.17 -19.31 0.79
CA ALA A 3 20.84 -19.30 1.40
C ALA A 3 20.64 -18.04 2.29
N GLY A 4 21.67 -17.66 3.06
CA GLY A 4 21.66 -16.44 3.88
C GLY A 4 21.51 -15.16 3.05
N GLN A 5 22.14 -15.07 1.87
CA GLN A 5 21.96 -13.91 0.97
C GLN A 5 20.54 -13.84 0.38
N VAL A 6 19.93 -14.99 0.08
CA VAL A 6 18.54 -15.05 -0.39
C VAL A 6 17.60 -14.59 0.72
N LEU A 7 17.75 -15.11 1.93
CA LEU A 7 16.95 -14.71 3.09
C LEU A 7 17.05 -13.21 3.40
N ALA A 8 18.27 -12.64 3.35
CA ALA A 8 18.46 -11.20 3.56
C ALA A 8 17.71 -10.35 2.52
N ARG A 9 17.72 -10.76 1.25
CA ARG A 9 16.98 -10.05 0.18
C ARG A 9 15.47 -10.19 0.34
N LEU A 10 14.98 -11.37 0.74
CA LEU A 10 13.55 -11.58 0.99
C LEU A 10 13.07 -10.78 2.20
N ALA A 11 13.86 -10.71 3.28
CA ALA A 11 13.55 -9.86 4.43
C ALA A 11 13.46 -8.37 4.03
N ALA A 12 14.42 -7.89 3.22
CA ALA A 12 14.38 -6.53 2.69
C ALA A 12 13.15 -6.28 1.79
N ALA A 13 12.75 -7.27 0.98
CA ALA A 13 11.54 -7.18 0.17
C ALA A 13 10.27 -7.07 1.05
N ALA A 14 10.16 -7.89 2.10
CA ALA A 14 9.05 -7.81 3.05
C ALA A 14 8.99 -6.43 3.75
N GLN A 15 10.14 -5.90 4.17
CA GLN A 15 10.22 -4.54 4.74
C GLN A 15 9.76 -3.47 3.73
N LYS A 16 10.12 -3.60 2.44
CA LYS A 16 9.67 -2.65 1.41
C LYS A 16 8.17 -2.73 1.15
N LEU A 17 7.55 -3.89 1.31
CA LEU A 17 6.09 -4.03 1.25
C LEU A 17 5.40 -3.33 2.44
N ASP A 18 5.98 -3.42 3.64
CA ASP A 18 5.48 -2.67 4.80
C ASP A 18 5.61 -1.15 4.62
N GLU A 19 6.76 -0.68 4.14
CA GLU A 19 6.96 0.74 3.82
C GLU A 19 5.99 1.23 2.75
N ALA A 20 5.77 0.44 1.70
CA ALA A 20 4.83 0.77 0.63
C ALA A 20 3.40 0.87 1.18
N LYS A 21 2.97 -0.11 1.98
CA LYS A 21 1.66 -0.09 2.64
C LYS A 21 1.48 1.16 3.49
N ALA A 22 2.46 1.48 4.35
CA ALA A 22 2.40 2.65 5.22
C ALA A 22 2.28 3.95 4.42
N LYS A 23 3.07 4.11 3.35
CA LYS A 23 3.00 5.26 2.45
C LYS A 23 1.65 5.36 1.74
N THR A 24 1.09 4.23 1.30
CA THR A 24 -0.22 4.22 0.66
C THR A 24 -1.34 4.56 1.63
N VAL A 25 -1.27 4.09 2.89
CA VAL A 25 -2.22 4.50 3.94
C VAL A 25 -2.14 6.00 4.21
N ALA A 26 -0.94 6.57 4.29
CA ALA A 26 -0.77 8.02 4.42
C ALA A 26 -1.37 8.76 3.21
N ALA A 27 -1.12 8.27 1.99
CA ALA A 27 -1.69 8.86 0.77
C ALA A 27 -3.24 8.79 0.75
N VAL A 28 -3.87 7.77 1.34
CA VAL A 28 -5.33 7.73 1.52
C VAL A 28 -5.81 8.89 2.38
N GLN A 29 -5.09 9.21 3.46
CA GLN A 29 -5.41 10.33 4.35
C GLN A 29 -5.23 11.68 3.64
N ASP A 30 -4.12 11.85 2.90
CA ASP A 30 -3.88 13.08 2.11
C ASP A 30 -5.00 13.31 1.08
N VAL A 31 -5.48 12.24 0.42
CA VAL A 31 -6.58 12.33 -0.55
C VAL A 31 -7.91 12.64 0.14
N GLU A 32 -8.14 12.12 1.35
CA GLU A 32 -9.33 12.46 2.14
C GLU A 32 -9.33 13.94 2.58
N GLU A 33 -8.17 14.48 2.96
CA GLU A 33 -8.02 15.91 3.23
C GLU A 33 -8.30 16.75 1.97
N ALA A 34 -7.71 16.39 0.83
CA ALA A 34 -7.96 17.04 -0.45
C ALA A 34 -9.43 17.01 -0.85
N ARG A 35 -10.13 15.89 -0.59
CA ARG A 35 -11.57 15.75 -0.78
C ARG A 35 -12.34 16.75 0.08
N ASN A 36 -12.01 16.87 1.37
CA ASN A 36 -12.70 17.77 2.30
C ASN A 36 -12.49 19.24 1.92
N LEU A 37 -11.26 19.63 1.55
CA LEU A 37 -10.95 20.95 1.04
C LEU A 37 -11.74 21.26 -0.24
N THR A 38 -11.82 20.30 -1.17
CA THR A 38 -12.57 20.45 -2.42
C THR A 38 -14.08 20.58 -2.17
N ALA A 39 -14.63 19.77 -1.26
CA ALA A 39 -16.03 19.84 -0.90
C ALA A 39 -16.39 21.19 -0.26
N GLY A 40 -15.55 21.69 0.65
CA GLY A 40 -15.75 23.01 1.25
C GLY A 40 -15.61 24.15 0.24
N ALA A 41 -14.65 24.06 -0.69
CA ALA A 41 -14.45 25.07 -1.73
C ALA A 41 -15.59 25.13 -2.76
N LEU A 42 -16.28 24.00 -2.99
CA LEU A 42 -17.34 23.86 -4.00
C LEU A 42 -18.75 23.77 -3.40
N GLU A 43 -18.90 24.09 -2.12
CA GLU A 43 -20.18 24.08 -1.43
C GLU A 43 -21.16 25.06 -2.12
N GLY A 44 -22.33 24.56 -2.54
CA GLY A 44 -23.36 25.35 -3.21
C GLY A 44 -23.10 25.69 -4.68
N ILE A 45 -21.91 25.39 -5.23
CA ILE A 45 -21.51 25.74 -6.61
C ILE A 45 -21.52 24.53 -7.57
N GLY A 46 -21.65 23.31 -7.04
CA GLY A 46 -21.74 22.08 -7.81
C GLY A 46 -20.37 21.46 -8.12
N GLY A 47 -19.83 20.69 -7.17
CA GLY A 47 -18.53 20.00 -7.28
C GLY A 47 -18.59 18.47 -7.38
N ALA A 48 -19.77 17.89 -7.61
CA ALA A 48 -20.00 16.45 -7.46
C ALA A 48 -19.08 15.58 -8.34
N GLN A 49 -18.81 16.00 -9.59
CA GLN A 49 -17.94 15.25 -10.49
C GLN A 49 -16.49 15.19 -9.98
N LEU A 50 -15.94 16.33 -9.55
CA LEU A 50 -14.57 16.38 -9.04
C LEU A 50 -14.44 15.60 -7.73
N ILE A 51 -15.42 15.71 -6.83
CA ILE A 51 -15.47 14.91 -5.59
C ILE A 51 -15.48 13.41 -5.94
N GLY A 52 -16.26 12.98 -6.93
CA GLY A 52 -16.29 11.58 -7.37
C GLY A 52 -14.96 11.08 -7.93
N ILE A 53 -14.21 11.94 -8.65
CA ILE A 53 -12.86 11.60 -9.13
C ILE A 53 -11.90 11.41 -7.94
N ILE A 54 -11.95 12.30 -6.95
CA ILE A 54 -11.12 12.21 -5.74
C ILE A 54 -11.48 10.94 -4.94
N ASP A 55 -12.76 10.63 -4.81
CA ASP A 55 -13.24 9.42 -4.14
C ASP A 55 -12.73 8.14 -4.84
N ALA A 56 -12.67 8.14 -6.18
CA ALA A 56 -12.09 7.03 -6.95
C ALA A 56 -10.58 6.88 -6.70
N CYS A 57 -9.83 7.98 -6.63
CA CYS A 57 -8.41 7.95 -6.25
C CYS A 57 -8.22 7.36 -4.85
N ARG A 58 -9.04 7.77 -3.88
CA ARG A 58 -8.99 7.23 -2.51
C ARG A 58 -9.25 5.73 -2.48
N GLN A 59 -10.24 5.26 -3.24
CA GLN A 59 -10.57 3.84 -3.34
C GLN A 59 -9.42 3.01 -3.94
N ALA A 60 -8.78 3.51 -5.01
CA ALA A 60 -7.65 2.84 -5.63
C ALA A 60 -6.46 2.69 -4.67
N LEU A 61 -6.14 3.74 -3.91
CA LEU A 61 -5.11 3.69 -2.88
C LEU A 61 -5.48 2.71 -1.75
N GLY A 62 -6.74 2.71 -1.30
CA GLY A 62 -7.23 1.75 -0.30
C GLY A 62 -7.07 0.30 -0.73
N GLN A 63 -7.37 0.00 -2.00
CA GLN A 63 -7.16 -1.34 -2.58
C GLN A 63 -5.67 -1.70 -2.65
N ALA A 64 -4.82 -0.76 -3.04
CA ALA A 64 -3.37 -0.98 -3.09
C ALA A 64 -2.78 -1.25 -1.69
N ALA A 65 -3.26 -0.57 -0.64
CA ALA A 65 -2.85 -0.84 0.74
C ALA A 65 -3.22 -2.25 1.20
N GLN A 66 -4.39 -2.76 0.78
CA GLN A 66 -4.84 -4.13 1.11
C GLN A 66 -4.05 -5.20 0.34
N ALA A 67 -3.62 -4.91 -0.88
CA ALA A 67 -2.85 -5.84 -1.70
C ALA A 67 -1.43 -6.13 -1.16
N ALA A 68 -0.88 -5.26 -0.31
CA ALA A 68 0.45 -5.45 0.27
C ALA A 68 0.53 -6.64 1.26
N ASP A 69 -0.56 -6.94 1.96
CA ASP A 69 -0.61 -8.02 2.96
C ASP A 69 -0.40 -9.42 2.37
N PRO A 70 -1.16 -9.86 1.34
CA PRO A 70 -0.94 -11.18 0.73
C PRO A 70 0.44 -11.27 0.05
N ALA A 71 0.94 -10.18 -0.55
CA ALA A 71 2.28 -10.16 -1.12
C ALA A 71 3.36 -10.40 -0.05
N LYS A 72 3.25 -9.74 1.11
CA LYS A 72 4.16 -9.93 2.23
C LYS A 72 4.10 -11.35 2.79
N GLN A 73 2.90 -11.90 2.93
CA GLN A 73 2.70 -13.28 3.38
C GLN A 73 3.45 -14.28 2.47
N HIS A 74 3.31 -14.16 1.16
CA HIS A 74 4.02 -15.02 0.21
C HIS A 74 5.54 -14.90 0.29
N VAL A 75 6.07 -13.70 0.57
CA VAL A 75 7.51 -13.51 0.81
C VAL A 75 7.95 -14.26 2.07
N GLN A 76 7.19 -14.17 3.16
CA GLN A 76 7.48 -14.86 4.42
C GLN A 76 7.40 -16.40 4.29
N GLU A 77 6.40 -16.91 3.57
CA GLU A 77 6.30 -18.33 3.23
C GLU A 77 7.52 -18.80 2.43
N THR A 78 7.97 -17.98 1.47
CA THR A 78 9.17 -18.27 0.68
C THR A 78 10.43 -18.28 1.53
N MET A 79 10.58 -17.34 2.47
CA MET A 79 11.69 -17.34 3.43
C MET A 79 11.74 -18.64 4.24
N THR A 80 10.58 -19.09 4.74
CA THR A 80 10.45 -20.33 5.51
C THR A 80 10.91 -21.54 4.69
N ARG A 81 10.52 -21.61 3.41
CA ARG A 81 10.96 -22.68 2.49
C ARG A 81 12.46 -22.62 2.22
N VAL A 82 13.03 -21.44 1.98
CA VAL A 82 14.47 -21.27 1.75
C VAL A 82 15.27 -21.68 2.99
N GLN A 83 14.78 -21.35 4.17
CA GLN A 83 15.41 -21.73 5.43
C GLN A 83 15.41 -23.26 5.61
N ALA A 84 14.30 -23.94 5.30
CA ALA A 84 14.18 -25.40 5.39
C ALA A 84 15.05 -26.16 4.37
N LEU A 85 15.43 -25.53 3.25
CA LEU A 85 16.33 -26.11 2.25
C LEU A 85 17.82 -25.90 2.57
N GLY A 86 18.12 -24.94 3.47
CA GLY A 86 19.48 -24.60 3.89
C GLY A 86 19.88 -25.18 5.24
N SER A 87 18.93 -25.75 5.99
CA SER A 87 19.12 -26.60 7.17
C SER A 87 19.26 -28.06 6.77
#